data_AF-A0A2G1DIH3-F1
#
_entry.id   AF-A0A2G1DIH3-F1
#
_cell.length_a   1.000
_cell.length_b   1.000
_cell.length_c   1.000
_cell.angle_alpha   90.00
_cell.angle_beta   90.00
_cell.angle_gamma   90.00
#
_symmetry.space_group_name_H-M   'P 1'
#
loop_
_entity.id
_entity.type
_entity.pdbx_description
1 polymer ?
#
loop_
_entity_poly.entity_id
_entity_poly.type
_entity_poly.pdbx_seq_one_letter_code
_entity_poly.pdbx_strand_id
1 'polypeptide(L)' 'MRTQDEELSMHKIEDYDNHESKGKRNTIRIVIAIGLIIGAIYAVFKYNNNEVSDYVGTQYNPGIVPTKN' A
#
# COMPACT_ATOMS: atom_id res chain seq x y z
N MET A 1 3.48 27.42 -44.21
CA MET A 1 3.26 27.68 -42.77
C MET A 1 2.76 26.40 -42.15
N ARG A 2 3.55 25.73 -41.29
CA ARG A 2 3.07 24.59 -40.49
C ARG A 2 2.51 25.20 -39.20
N THR A 3 1.21 25.41 -39.17
CA THR A 3 0.50 26.09 -38.08
C THR A 3 0.17 25.05 -37.01
N GLN A 4 0.74 25.19 -35.80
CA GLN A 4 0.35 24.75 -34.44
C GLN A 4 -0.41 23.42 -34.18
N ASP A 5 -1.07 22.80 -35.16
CA ASP A 5 -1.68 21.49 -35.11
C ASP A 5 -0.65 20.35 -34.99
N GLU A 6 0.62 20.63 -35.29
CA GLU A 6 1.77 19.72 -35.05
C GLU A 6 2.37 19.82 -33.64
N GLU A 7 1.97 20.80 -32.82
CA GLU A 7 2.48 20.93 -31.46
C GLU A 7 1.75 19.95 -30.51
N LEU A 8 2.52 19.18 -29.73
CA LEU A 8 1.98 18.39 -28.62
C LEU A 8 1.36 19.36 -27.60
N SER A 9 0.03 19.45 -27.58
CA SER A 9 -0.70 20.22 -26.57
C SER A 9 -1.30 19.27 -25.53
N MET A 10 -1.38 19.71 -24.27
CA MET A 10 -1.89 18.89 -23.16
C MET A 10 -3.33 18.39 -23.42
N HIS A 11 -4.14 19.18 -24.12
CA HIS A 11 -5.51 18.83 -24.49
C HIS A 11 -5.64 17.78 -25.61
N LYS A 12 -4.53 17.45 -26.31
CA LYS A 12 -4.51 16.33 -27.28
C LYS A 12 -4.28 14.97 -26.61
N ILE A 13 -3.96 14.94 -25.31
CA ILE A 13 -3.78 13.71 -24.55
C ILE A 13 -5.16 13.17 -24.16
N GLU A 14 -5.45 11.92 -24.55
CA GLU A 14 -6.78 11.30 -24.42
C GLU A 14 -7.31 11.21 -22.98
N ASP A 15 -6.43 11.11 -21.99
CA ASP A 15 -6.77 10.97 -20.58
C ASP A 15 -6.58 12.27 -19.78
N TYR A 16 -6.35 13.40 -20.44
CA TYR A 16 -6.17 14.69 -19.78
C TYR A 16 -7.51 15.22 -19.21
N ASP A 17 -7.46 15.96 -18.11
CA ASP A 17 -8.64 16.63 -17.49
C ASP A 17 -9.88 15.74 -17.24
N ASN A 18 -9.72 14.60 -16.57
CA ASN A 18 -10.82 13.66 -16.25
C ASN A 18 -11.48 12.98 -17.47
N HIS A 19 -10.92 13.11 -18.68
CA HIS A 19 -11.39 12.41 -19.88
C HIS A 19 -11.12 10.90 -19.87
N GLU A 20 -10.41 10.41 -18.84
CA GLU A 20 -10.21 9.00 -18.54
C GLU A 20 -11.50 8.17 -18.65
N SER A 21 -11.40 6.96 -19.21
CA SER A 21 -12.53 6.03 -19.27
C SER A 21 -12.94 5.54 -17.87
N LYS A 22 -14.25 5.31 -17.67
CA LYS A 22 -14.76 4.74 -16.41
C LYS A 22 -14.09 3.39 -16.06
N GLY A 23 -13.74 2.60 -17.07
CA GLY A 23 -13.01 1.34 -16.90
C GLY A 23 -11.63 1.55 -16.30
N LYS A 24 -10.85 2.50 -16.84
CA LYS A 24 -9.51 2.83 -16.32
C LYS A 24 -9.57 3.31 -14.86
N ARG A 25 -10.53 4.17 -14.51
CA ARG A 25 -10.73 4.62 -13.11
C ARG A 25 -11.01 3.46 -12.18
N ASN A 26 -11.89 2.56 -12.61
CA ASN A 26 -12.26 1.40 -11.82
C ASN A 26 -11.09 0.45 -11.62
N THR A 27 -10.28 0.22 -12.66
CA THR A 27 -9.05 -0.57 -12.57
C THR A 27 -8.09 0.02 -11.54
N ILE A 28 -7.82 1.33 -11.59
CA ILE A 28 -6.94 2.00 -10.63
C ILE A 28 -7.47 1.83 -9.21
N ARG A 29 -8.78 2.05 -9.00
CA ARG A 29 -9.41 1.87 -7.68
C ARG A 29 -9.30 0.43 -7.17
N ILE A 30 -9.46 -0.56 -8.05
CA ILE A 30 -9.30 -1.98 -7.70
C ILE A 30 -7.86 -2.27 -7.29
N VAL A 31 -6.87 -1.78 -8.04
CA VAL A 31 -5.45 -1.96 -7.71
C VAL A 31 -5.13 -1.36 -6.33
N ILE A 32 -5.60 -0.14 -6.05
CA ILE A 32 -5.42 0.50 -4.75
C ILE A 32 -6.11 -0.32 -3.65
N ALA A 33 -7.34 -0.77 -3.87
CA ALA A 33 -8.09 -1.57 -2.91
C ALA A 33 -7.37 -2.89 -2.57
N ILE A 34 -6.83 -3.59 -3.58
CA ILE A 34 -6.04 -4.82 -3.37
C ILE A 34 -4.79 -4.53 -2.54
N GLY A 35 -4.06 -3.45 -2.86
CA GLY A 35 -2.89 -3.04 -2.09
C GLY A 35 -3.21 -2.77 -0.62
N LEU A 36 -4.32 -2.08 -0.35
CA LEU A 36 -4.79 -1.82 1.01
C LEU A 36 -5.21 -3.09 1.75
N ILE A 37 -5.91 -4.01 1.07
CA ILE A 37 -6.34 -5.29 1.66
C ILE A 37 -5.11 -6.12 2.05
N ILE A 38 -4.13 -6.27 1.16
CA ILE A 38 -2.90 -7.03 1.45
C ILE A 38 -2.13 -6.37 2.59
N GLY A 39 -1.99 -5.04 2.58
CA GLY A 39 -1.34 -4.29 3.64
C GLY A 39 -2.02 -4.48 5.00
N ALA A 40 -3.36 -4.46 5.03
CA ALA A 40 -4.14 -4.69 6.23
C ALA A 40 -3.98 -6.13 6.76
N ILE A 41 -4.04 -7.13 5.88
CA ILE A 41 -3.82 -8.54 6.24
C ILE A 41 -2.42 -8.72 6.84
N TYR A 42 -1.39 -8.16 6.20
CA TYR A 42 -0.01 -8.24 6.68
C TYR A 42 0.14 -7.55 8.04
N ALA A 43 -0.46 -6.36 8.22
CA ALA A 43 -0.41 -5.62 9.48
C ALA A 43 -1.07 -6.40 10.62
N VAL A 44 -2.25 -6.99 10.39
CA VAL A 44 -2.94 -7.84 11.37
C VAL A 44 -2.11 -9.08 11.71
N PHE A 45 -1.57 -9.76 10.69
CA PHE A 45 -0.75 -10.94 10.89
C PHE A 45 0.51 -10.60 11.71
N LYS A 46 1.19 -9.51 11.37
CA LYS A 46 2.35 -9.03 12.13
C LYS A 46 1.97 -8.68 13.56
N TYR A 47 0.90 -7.92 13.78
CA TYR A 47 0.47 -7.53 15.12
C TYR A 47 0.19 -8.75 16.03
N ASN A 48 -0.51 -9.75 15.47
CA ASN A 48 -0.85 -10.96 16.21
C ASN A 48 0.36 -11.87 16.47
N ASN A 49 1.26 -12.00 15.49
CA ASN A 49 2.41 -12.90 15.56
C ASN A 49 3.72 -12.21 15.98
N ASN A 50 3.68 -10.95 16.43
CA ASN A 50 4.84 -10.26 17.00
C ASN A 50 5.07 -10.73 18.44
N GLU A 51 5.26 -12.04 18.63
CA GLU A 51 5.78 -12.61 19.87
C GLU A 51 7.30 -12.50 19.84
N VAL A 52 7.84 -11.44 20.44
CA VAL A 52 9.26 -11.37 20.75
C VAL A 52 9.46 -12.18 22.04
N SER A 53 9.97 -13.40 21.90
CA SER A 53 10.35 -14.26 23.04
C SER A 53 11.63 -13.70 23.68
N ASP A 54 11.51 -12.57 24.36
CA ASP A 54 12.60 -11.92 25.10
C ASP A 54 12.81 -12.52 26.51
N TYR A 55 12.29 -13.72 26.78
CA TYR A 55 12.52 -14.38 28.07
C TYR A 55 13.97 -14.86 28.16
N VAL A 56 14.78 -14.09 28.88
CA VAL A 56 16.17 -14.45 29.20
C VAL A 56 16.20 -14.98 30.63
N GLY A 57 15.90 -16.25 30.86
CA GLY A 57 15.90 -16.85 32.20
C GLY A 57 16.01 -18.37 32.20
N THR A 58 16.38 -18.94 33.34
CA THR A 58 16.37 -20.40 33.56
C THR A 58 15.29 -20.74 34.61
N GLN A 59 14.90 -22.02 34.69
CA GLN A 59 13.90 -22.48 35.68
C GLN A 59 14.26 -22.14 37.15
N TYR A 60 15.55 -22.00 37.45
CA TYR A 60 16.06 -21.68 38.79
C TYR A 60 16.34 -20.19 39.00
N ASN A 61 16.56 -19.45 37.91
CA ASN A 61 16.79 -18.00 37.91
C ASN A 61 15.90 -17.38 36.82
N PRO A 62 14.64 -17.03 37.14
CA PRO A 62 13.78 -16.33 36.20
C PRO A 62 14.40 -14.97 35.90
N GLY A 63 14.68 -14.66 34.64
CA GLY A 63 15.17 -13.34 34.26
C GLY A 63 14.03 -12.41 33.83
N ILE A 64 14.36 -11.40 33.03
CA ILE A 64 13.42 -10.32 32.71
C ILE A 64 12.26 -10.88 31.89
N VAL A 65 11.03 -10.71 32.41
CA VAL A 65 9.81 -11.09 31.70
C VAL A 65 9.42 -9.93 30.78
N PRO A 66 9.61 -10.05 29.46
CA PRO A 66 9.15 -9.02 28.54
C PRO A 66 7.61 -8.99 28.59
N THR A 67 7.05 -7.85 29.00
CA THR A 67 5.60 -7.63 28.90
C THR A 67 5.32 -7.02 27.53
N LYS A 68 4.42 -7.65 26.77
CA LYS A 68 3.90 -7.09 25.52
C LYS A 68 3.01 -5.89 25.88
N ASN A 69 3.41 -4.67 25.49
CA ASN A 69 2.54 -3.49 25.53
C ASN A 69 1.48 -3.56 24.43
#